data_AF-V7HLV8-F1
#
_entry.id   AF-V7HLV8-F1
#
_cell.length_a   1.000
_cell.length_b   1.000
_cell.length_c   1.000
_cell.angle_alpha   90.00
_cell.angle_beta   90.00
_cell.angle_gamma   90.00
#
_symmetry.space_group_name_H-M   'P 1'
#
loop_
_entity.id
_entity.type
_entity.pdbx_description
1 polymer ?
#
loop_
_entity_poly.entity_id
_entity_poly.type
_entity_poly.pdbx_seq_one_letter_code
_entity_poly.pdbx_strand_id
1 'polypeptide(L)' 'MEKLTAWINGGRGRLTEVAKACRITHSAVSQWDRVPSDHVRTVEKVTGISRVELRPDLYGELEEASR' A
#
# COMPACT_ATOMS: atom_id res chain seq x y z
N MET A 1 -0.30 -7.56 -1.43
CA MET A 1 -0.57 -6.68 -2.58
C MET A 1 -1.97 -6.79 -3.13
N GLU A 2 -2.67 -7.92 -3.00
CA GLU A 2 -3.99 -8.14 -3.59
C GLU A 2 -5.01 -7.01 -3.30
N LYS A 3 -5.14 -6.58 -2.03
CA LYS A 3 -6.05 -5.48 -1.67
C LYS A 3 -5.69 -4.14 -2.31
N LEU A 4 -4.39 -3.80 -2.39
CA LEU A 4 -3.96 -2.55 -3.02
C LEU A 4 -4.26 -2.57 -4.52
N THR A 5 -3.98 -3.68 -5.21
CA THR A 5 -4.29 -3.85 -6.62
C THR A 5 -5.78 -3.78 -6.90
N ALA A 6 -6.60 -4.45 -6.07
CA ALA A 6 -8.06 -4.36 -6.17
C ALA A 6 -8.57 -2.93 -5.96
N TRP A 7 -8.01 -2.20 -4.98
CA TRP A 7 -8.33 -0.81 -4.77
C TRP A 7 -7.95 0.05 -5.99
N ILE A 8 -6.74 -0.09 -6.53
CA ILE A 8 -6.28 0.64 -7.71
C ILE A 8 -7.19 0.40 -8.91
N ASN A 9 -7.57 -0.86 -9.17
CA ASN A 9 -8.43 -1.23 -10.30
C ASN A 9 -9.90 -0.81 -10.10
N GLY A 10 -10.33 -0.62 -8.86
CA GLY A 10 -11.70 -0.20 -8.53
C GLY A 10 -12.01 1.27 -8.81
N GLY A 11 -11.07 2.07 -9.33
CA GLY A 11 -11.32 3.47 -9.65
C GLY A 11 -10.28 4.08 -10.58
N ARG A 12 -10.73 4.91 -11.52
CA ARG A 12 -9.83 5.65 -12.43
C ARG A 12 -8.98 6.65 -11.65
N GLY A 13 -7.67 6.69 -11.95
CA GLY A 13 -6.73 7.64 -11.34
C GLY A 13 -6.18 7.25 -9.97
N ARG A 14 -6.62 6.13 -9.38
CA ARG A 14 -6.14 5.66 -8.07
C ARG A 14 -4.64 5.34 -8.04
N LEU A 15 -4.12 4.78 -9.13
CA LEU A 15 -2.66 4.60 -9.29
C LEU A 15 -1.91 5.94 -9.22
N THR A 16 -2.46 6.98 -9.83
CA THR A 16 -1.90 8.35 -9.79
C THR A 16 -1.90 8.91 -8.39
N GLU A 17 -2.98 8.68 -7.66
CA GLU A 17 -3.13 9.17 -6.29
C GLU A 17 -2.05 8.59 -5.37
N VAL A 18 -1.84 7.27 -5.44
CA VAL A 18 -0.77 6.59 -4.69
C VAL A 18 0.61 7.09 -5.10
N ALA A 19 0.87 7.19 -6.41
CA ALA A 19 2.16 7.67 -6.93
C ALA A 19 2.48 9.10 -6.46
N LYS A 20 1.49 10.01 -6.55
CA LYS A 20 1.62 11.40 -6.08
C LYS A 20 1.86 11.48 -4.58
N ALA A 21 1.09 10.74 -3.79
CA ALA A 21 1.25 10.74 -2.33
C ALA A 21 2.61 10.19 -1.90
N CYS A 22 3.09 9.14 -2.57
CA CYS A 22 4.41 8.55 -2.32
C CYS A 22 5.56 9.34 -2.96
N ARG A 23 5.27 10.38 -3.76
CA ARG A 23 6.23 11.21 -4.51
C ARG A 23 7.14 10.39 -5.44
N ILE A 24 6.57 9.39 -6.09
CA ILE A 24 7.25 8.52 -7.05
C ILE A 24 6.48 8.46 -8.36
N THR A 25 7.08 7.83 -9.37
CA THR A 25 6.44 7.68 -10.68
C THR A 25 5.34 6.61 -10.64
N HIS A 26 4.38 6.75 -11.55
CA HIS A 26 3.38 5.71 -11.81
C HIS A 26 3.99 4.34 -12.07
N SER A 27 5.04 4.31 -12.88
CA SER A 27 5.75 3.08 -13.24
C SER A 27 6.38 2.42 -12.01
N ALA A 28 6.92 3.21 -11.07
CA ALA A 28 7.46 2.68 -9.83
C ALA A 28 6.37 1.98 -8.99
N VAL A 29 5.18 2.58 -8.84
CA VAL A 29 4.05 1.95 -8.15
C VAL A 29 3.61 0.67 -8.87
N SER A 30 3.58 0.70 -10.21
CA SER A 30 3.17 -0.46 -11.02
C SER A 30 4.17 -1.62 -10.98
N GLN A 31 5.44 -1.36 -10.64
CA GLN A 31 6.49 -2.37 -10.52
C GLN A 31 6.58 -2.96 -9.11
N TRP A 32 5.75 -2.52 -8.18
CA TRP A 32 5.75 -3.08 -6.83
C TRP A 32 5.18 -4.50 -6.82
N ASP A 33 6.04 -5.49 -6.59
CA ASP A 33 5.61 -6.80 -6.10
C ASP A 33 5.03 -6.71 -4.68
N ARG A 34 5.45 -5.69 -3.93
CA ARG A 34 5.05 -5.37 -2.56
C ARG A 34 5.27 -3.90 -2.27
N VAL A 35 4.48 -3.33 -1.36
CA VAL A 35 4.69 -1.94 -0.92
C VAL A 35 6.01 -1.84 -0.15
N PRO A 36 6.95 -0.96 -0.56
CA PRO A 36 8.18 -0.70 0.19
C PRO A 36 7.86 -0.19 1.60
N SER A 37 8.66 -0.57 2.60
CA SER A 37 8.46 -0.21 4.02
C SER A 37 8.24 1.28 4.22
N ASP A 38 9.01 2.11 3.51
CA ASP A 38 8.99 3.57 3.62
C ASP A 38 7.68 4.19 3.12
N HIS A 39 6.96 3.47 2.25
CA HIS A 39 5.70 3.93 1.65
C HIS A 39 4.46 3.32 2.30
N VAL A 40 4.58 2.26 3.12
CA VAL A 40 3.41 1.57 3.71
C VAL A 40 2.50 2.54 4.47
N ARG A 41 3.08 3.41 5.30
CA ARG A 41 2.31 4.38 6.09
C ARG A 41 1.63 5.43 5.22
N THR A 42 2.24 5.81 4.10
CA THR A 42 1.64 6.74 3.14
C THR A 42 0.50 6.08 2.38
N VAL A 43 0.71 4.85 1.90
CA VAL A 43 -0.32 4.06 1.19
C VAL A 43 -1.51 3.77 2.11
N GLU A 44 -1.28 3.43 3.38
CA GLU A 44 -2.35 3.23 4.36
C GLU A 44 -3.21 4.49 4.52
N LYS A 45 -2.60 5.67 4.64
CA LYS A 45 -3.34 6.94 4.77
C LYS A 45 -4.19 7.27 3.54
N VAL A 46 -3.69 6.96 2.35
CA VAL A 46 -4.38 7.26 1.08
C VAL A 46 -5.51 6.26 0.82
N THR A 47 -5.22 4.98 1.01
CA THR A 47 -6.12 3.89 0.61
C THR A 47 -7.06 3.46 1.74
N GLY A 48 -6.73 3.78 2.99
CA GLY A 48 -7.39 3.25 4.18
C GLY A 48 -7.08 1.78 4.47
N ILE A 49 -6.22 1.14 3.68
CA ILE A 49 -5.86 -0.26 3.85
C ILE A 49 -4.81 -0.37 4.96
N SER A 50 -5.10 -1.17 5.99
CA SER A 50 -4.19 -1.39 7.12
C SER A 50 -2.80 -1.84 6.65
N ARG A 51 -1.75 -1.31 7.28
CA ARG A 51 -0.35 -1.73 7.05
C ARG A 51 -0.11 -3.23 7.21
N VAL A 52 -0.89 -3.89 8.06
CA VAL A 52 -0.84 -5.35 8.29
C VAL A 52 -1.28 -6.10 7.04
N GLU A 53 -2.26 -5.57 6.30
CA GLU A 53 -2.73 -6.15 5.04
C GLU A 53 -1.80 -5.81 3.86
N LEU A 54 -1.17 -4.63 3.90
CA LEU A 54 -0.21 -4.21 2.87
C LEU A 54 1.11 -4.98 2.98
N ARG A 55 1.60 -5.18 4.21
CA ARG A 55 2.87 -5.81 4.55
C ARG A 55 2.72 -6.70 5.79
N PRO A 56 2.04 -7.86 5.67
CA PRO A 56 1.87 -8.81 6.77
C PRO A 56 3.21 -9.37 7.26
N ASP A 57 4.23 -9.42 6.39
CA ASP A 57 5.58 -9.85 6.76
C ASP A 57 6.31 -8.88 7.71
N LEU A 58 5.91 -7.61 7.78
CA LEU A 58 6.50 -6.63 8.71
C LEU A 58 5.63 -6.39 9.93
N TYR A 59 4.31 -6.45 9.73
CA TYR A 59 3.34 -5.99 10.72
C TYR A 59 2.40 -7.08 11.22
N GLY A 60 2.47 -8.30 10.66
CA GLY A 60 1.65 -9.44 11.08
C GLY A 60 1.89 -9.84 12.53
N GLU A 61 3.17 -9.90 12.95
CA GLU A 61 3.53 -10.21 14.34
C GLU A 61 3.18 -9.06 15.31
N LEU A 62 3.04 -7.82 14.81
CA LEU A 62 2.72 -6.66 15.64
C LEU A 62 1.25 -6.66 16.13
N GLU A 63 0.34 -7.25 15.35
CA GLU A 63 -1.06 -7.48 15.75
C GLU A 63 -1.18 -8.61 16.79
N GLU A 64 -0.41 -9.69 16.64
CA GLU A 64 -0.41 -10.80 17.61
C GLU A 64 0.10 -10.37 19.00
N ALA A 65 1.08 -9.46 19.05
CA ALA A 65 1.58 -8.91 20.32
C ALA A 65 0.61 -7.93 21.01
N SER A 66 -0.40 -7.41 20.30
CA SER A 66 -1.41 -6.50 20.86
C SER A 66 -2.74 -7.19 21.20
N ARG A 67 -2.84 -8.51 21.03
CA ARG A 67 -3.99 -9.34 21.40
C ARG A 67 -3.76 -10.02 22.75
#